data_AF-A0A960GVY6-F1
#
_entry.id   AF-A0A960GVY6-F1
#
_cell.length_a   1.000
_cell.length_b   1.000
_cell.length_c   1.000
_cell.angle_alpha   90.00
_cell.angle_beta   90.00
_cell.angle_gamma   90.00
#
_symmetry.space_group_name_H-M   'P 1'
#
loop_
_entity.id
_entity.type
_entity.pdbx_description
1 polymer ?
#
loop_
_entity_poly.entity_id
_entity_poly.type
_entity_poly.pdbx_seq_one_letter_code
_entity_poly.pdbx_strand_id
1 'polypeptide(L)'
;MTCPYCGGEVGDTGICPRCGPPDGTAMTGWRPDPTARHEGRYYVAGRPTDRVRDGKKQAGDPDGGRLLPGYVALPARSRTSIRSTWLATGAATVVIVLLGAVLWGLLLHRHRQPTPDAEYLSALKNAGVEGQFTSDANALAHGRQVCRQLDEGGPQQGPAADKIAVDVFCREFSKGFHILETVTVSGTFVLTDAAGFGAIAADDASCSGANGYSDIGPHTQVTVTNGKREILATTALGQGHGDSATCTFTFGFPITEGQDRYVVSVGHRGEFSYTFAQLQNNGVAIQLGH
;
A
#
# COMPACT_ATOMS: atom_id res chain seq x y z
N MET A 1 -66.05 -19.82 40.52
CA MET A 1 -64.85 -19.90 39.64
C MET A 1 -64.13 -21.21 39.92
N THR A 2 -63.44 -21.82 38.96
CA THR A 2 -62.63 -23.03 39.21
C THR A 2 -61.19 -22.66 39.53
N CYS A 3 -60.62 -23.31 40.55
CA CYS A 3 -59.26 -23.07 41.00
C CYS A 3 -58.28 -23.45 39.87
N PRO A 4 -57.41 -22.53 39.41
CA PRO A 4 -56.48 -22.82 38.31
C PRO A 4 -55.40 -23.86 38.70
N TYR A 5 -55.25 -24.17 39.99
CA TYR A 5 -54.24 -25.10 40.51
C TYR A 5 -54.75 -26.55 40.62
N CYS A 6 -56.03 -26.76 40.93
CA CYS A 6 -56.58 -28.10 41.19
C CYS A 6 -57.92 -28.39 40.51
N GLY A 7 -58.48 -27.42 39.77
CA GLY A 7 -59.79 -27.54 39.11
C GLY A 7 -61.00 -27.54 40.03
N GLY A 8 -60.81 -27.53 41.36
CA GLY A 8 -61.91 -27.51 42.34
C GLY A 8 -62.66 -26.18 42.36
N GLU A 9 -63.92 -26.20 42.80
CA GLU A 9 -64.72 -24.98 42.94
C GLU A 9 -64.15 -24.02 43.99
N VAL A 10 -64.09 -22.75 43.64
CA VAL A 10 -63.71 -21.64 44.50
C VAL A 10 -64.98 -20.85 44.78
N GLY A 11 -65.36 -20.81 46.07
CA GLY A 11 -66.49 -20.02 46.56
C GLY A 11 -66.24 -18.52 46.48
N ASP A 12 -67.20 -17.74 46.97
CA ASP A 12 -67.26 -16.28 46.75
C ASP A 12 -66.11 -15.48 47.37
N THR A 13 -65.32 -16.08 48.27
CA THR A 13 -64.12 -15.47 48.84
C THR A 13 -62.96 -15.38 47.84
N GLY A 14 -63.05 -16.07 46.70
CA GLY A 14 -61.96 -16.16 45.73
C GLY A 14 -60.78 -17.03 46.19
N ILE A 15 -60.82 -17.59 47.40
CA ILE A 15 -59.75 -18.39 48.01
C ILE A 15 -60.10 -19.87 47.90
N CYS A 16 -59.24 -20.68 47.28
CA CYS A 16 -59.48 -22.12 47.23
C CYS A 16 -59.21 -22.73 48.61
N PRO A 17 -60.14 -23.45 49.24
CA PRO A 17 -59.91 -24.05 50.57
C PRO A 17 -58.79 -25.10 50.56
N ARG A 18 -58.47 -25.68 49.39
CA ARG A 18 -57.34 -26.59 49.22
C ARG A 18 -56.04 -25.90 48.82
N CYS A 19 -56.10 -24.74 48.15
CA CYS A 19 -54.93 -24.15 47.48
C CYS A 19 -54.58 -22.72 47.92
N GLY A 20 -55.41 -22.08 48.74
CA GLY A 20 -55.22 -20.70 49.20
C GLY A 20 -55.63 -19.62 48.18
N PRO A 21 -55.33 -18.34 48.47
CA PRO A 21 -55.73 -17.19 47.66
C PRO A 21 -54.96 -17.18 46.32
N PRO A 22 -55.63 -16.89 45.20
CA PRO A 22 -54.99 -16.74 43.90
C PRO A 22 -54.46 -15.31 43.76
N ASP A 23 -53.40 -14.97 44.49
CA ASP A 23 -52.64 -13.75 44.21
C ASP A 23 -51.14 -13.93 44.52
N GLY A 24 -50.32 -13.52 43.55
CA GLY A 24 -48.94 -13.05 43.73
C GLY A 24 -47.88 -14.00 44.30
N THR A 25 -48.16 -15.27 44.58
CA THR A 25 -47.14 -16.18 45.14
C THR A 25 -46.18 -16.63 44.04
N ALA A 26 -44.90 -16.28 44.19
CA ALA A 26 -43.81 -16.68 43.30
C ALA A 26 -44.01 -18.12 42.79
N MET A 27 -44.08 -18.29 41.47
CA MET A 27 -44.31 -19.60 40.86
C MET A 27 -43.23 -20.62 41.27
N THR A 28 -42.09 -20.14 41.74
CA THR A 28 -41.00 -20.96 42.26
C THR A 28 -40.74 -20.64 43.73
N GLY A 29 -40.73 -21.64 44.60
CA GLY A 29 -40.50 -21.44 46.04
C GLY A 29 -41.00 -22.58 46.93
N TRP A 30 -40.68 -22.49 48.22
CA TRP A 30 -41.17 -23.43 49.24
C TRP A 30 -42.60 -23.09 49.65
N ARG A 31 -43.47 -24.10 49.66
CA ARG A 31 -44.86 -24.02 50.14
C ARG A 31 -45.16 -25.20 51.06
N PRO A 32 -46.22 -25.17 51.88
CA PRO A 32 -46.65 -26.33 52.66
C PRO A 32 -46.85 -27.55 51.76
N ASP A 33 -46.42 -28.74 52.19
CA ASP A 33 -46.54 -29.95 51.39
C ASP A 33 -48.01 -30.39 51.30
N PRO A 34 -48.63 -30.44 50.11
CA PRO A 34 -50.03 -30.86 49.99
C PRO A 34 -50.26 -32.32 50.38
N THR A 35 -49.20 -33.14 50.38
CA THR A 35 -49.29 -34.55 50.81
C THR A 35 -49.28 -34.72 52.33
N ALA A 36 -48.98 -33.65 53.07
CA ALA A 36 -48.78 -33.65 54.53
C ALA A 36 -47.73 -34.65 55.05
N ARG A 37 -46.86 -35.18 54.19
CA ARG A 37 -45.75 -36.07 54.56
C ARG A 37 -44.56 -35.31 55.13
N HIS A 38 -44.43 -34.04 54.75
CA HIS A 38 -43.35 -33.13 55.14
C HIS A 38 -43.88 -31.73 55.45
N GLU A 39 -43.09 -30.90 56.14
CA GLU A 39 -43.47 -29.52 56.48
C GLU A 39 -43.63 -28.63 55.22
N GLY A 40 -42.81 -28.85 54.18
CA GLY A 40 -42.93 -28.10 52.94
C GLY A 40 -42.40 -28.81 51.70
N ARG A 41 -42.95 -28.45 50.54
CA ARG A 41 -42.55 -28.91 49.21
C ARG A 41 -42.12 -27.74 48.33
N TYR A 42 -41.09 -27.96 47.51
CA TYR A 42 -40.59 -26.95 46.60
C TYR A 42 -41.36 -26.99 45.28
N TYR A 43 -41.76 -25.81 44.80
CA TYR A 43 -42.43 -25.60 43.53
C TYR A 43 -41.49 -24.92 42.55
N VAL A 44 -41.62 -25.27 41.26
CA VAL A 44 -40.93 -24.60 40.15
C VAL A 44 -41.98 -24.26 39.10
N ALA A 45 -42.08 -22.98 38.73
CA ALA A 45 -43.05 -22.50 37.74
C ALA A 45 -44.50 -22.98 38.01
N GLY A 46 -44.87 -23.09 39.29
CA GLY A 46 -46.20 -23.50 39.76
C GLY A 46 -46.36 -25.02 39.91
N ARG A 47 -45.38 -25.84 39.50
CA ARG A 47 -45.46 -27.30 39.57
C ARG A 47 -44.74 -27.84 40.82
N PRO A 48 -45.34 -28.80 41.55
CA PRO A 48 -44.69 -29.43 42.69
C PRO A 48 -43.51 -30.29 42.23
N THR A 49 -42.50 -30.43 43.09
CA THR A 49 -41.31 -31.26 42.81
C THR A 49 -41.14 -32.31 43.90
N ASP A 50 -40.22 -33.26 43.69
CA ASP A 50 -39.88 -34.27 44.70
C ASP A 50 -39.10 -33.66 45.89
N ARG A 51 -38.72 -32.39 45.83
CA ARG A 51 -37.91 -31.75 46.86
C ARG A 51 -38.79 -31.28 48.02
N VAL A 52 -38.55 -31.84 49.19
CA VAL A 52 -39.30 -31.59 50.44
C VAL A 52 -38.38 -31.07 51.54
N ARG A 53 -38.97 -30.48 52.59
CA ARG A 53 -38.25 -30.02 53.78
C ARG A 53 -39.04 -30.29 55.06
N ASP A 54 -38.29 -30.57 56.12
CA ASP A 54 -38.73 -30.57 57.51
C ASP A 54 -37.80 -29.64 58.30
N GLY A 55 -38.32 -28.50 58.71
CA GLY A 55 -37.56 -27.35 59.21
C GLY A 55 -36.48 -26.91 58.22
N LYS A 56 -35.21 -27.03 58.63
CA LYS A 56 -34.03 -26.68 57.81
C LYS A 56 -33.49 -27.85 56.97
N LYS A 57 -33.95 -29.08 57.19
CA LYS A 57 -33.46 -30.27 56.48
C LYS A 57 -34.24 -30.43 55.17
N GLN A 58 -33.56 -30.69 54.07
CA GLN A 58 -34.17 -30.91 52.76
C GLN A 58 -33.88 -32.34 52.28
N ALA A 59 -34.87 -32.98 51.69
CA ALA A 59 -34.78 -34.34 51.17
C ALA A 59 -35.56 -34.47 49.85
N GLY A 60 -35.47 -35.66 49.23
CA GLY A 60 -36.32 -36.05 48.11
C GLY A 60 -37.41 -37.02 48.57
N ASP A 61 -38.64 -36.83 48.12
CA ASP A 61 -39.81 -37.67 48.38
C ASP A 61 -40.50 -38.01 47.05
N PRO A 62 -39.93 -38.97 46.29
CA PRO A 62 -40.47 -39.38 44.99
C PRO A 62 -41.84 -40.06 45.13
N ASP A 63 -42.10 -40.71 46.28
CA ASP A 63 -43.39 -41.35 46.54
C ASP A 63 -44.48 -40.32 46.77
N GLY A 64 -44.24 -39.25 47.54
CA GLY A 64 -45.19 -38.14 47.65
C GLY A 64 -45.30 -37.31 46.37
N GLY A 65 -44.23 -37.19 45.58
CA GLY A 65 -44.28 -36.59 44.25
C GLY A 65 -45.33 -37.25 43.34
N ARG A 66 -45.32 -38.60 43.28
CA ARG A 66 -46.28 -39.40 42.50
C ARG A 66 -47.75 -39.22 42.91
N LEU A 67 -48.02 -38.73 44.11
CA LEU A 67 -49.38 -38.45 44.59
C LEU A 67 -49.91 -37.09 44.09
N LEU A 68 -49.05 -36.23 43.53
CA LEU A 68 -49.40 -34.88 43.13
C LEU A 68 -49.60 -34.76 41.60
N PRO A 69 -50.69 -34.12 41.15
CA PRO A 69 -50.91 -33.90 39.73
C PRO A 69 -49.85 -32.93 39.17
N GLY A 70 -49.21 -33.31 38.06
CA GLY A 70 -48.25 -32.46 37.35
C GLY A 70 -46.88 -32.30 38.02
N TYR A 71 -46.49 -33.21 38.91
CA TYR A 71 -45.18 -33.16 39.58
C TYR A 71 -44.01 -33.29 38.58
N VAL A 72 -42.90 -32.63 38.91
CA VAL A 72 -41.67 -32.68 38.13
C VAL A 72 -40.57 -33.34 38.96
N ALA A 73 -40.04 -34.46 38.46
CA ALA A 73 -38.88 -35.10 39.05
C ALA A 73 -37.65 -34.20 38.83
N LEU A 74 -37.13 -33.63 39.91
CA LEU A 74 -35.85 -32.92 39.88
C LEU A 74 -34.74 -33.92 40.22
N PRO A 75 -33.61 -33.92 39.49
CA PRO A 75 -32.51 -34.82 39.79
C PRO A 75 -32.03 -34.59 41.23
N ALA A 76 -31.92 -35.67 42.01
CA ALA A 76 -31.38 -35.62 43.35
C ALA A 76 -29.99 -34.97 43.30
N ARG A 77 -29.76 -33.97 44.15
CA ARG A 77 -28.51 -33.20 44.20
C ARG A 77 -27.35 -34.16 44.48
N SER A 78 -26.64 -34.60 43.44
CA SER A 78 -25.46 -35.44 43.61
C SER A 78 -24.41 -34.64 44.37
N ARG A 79 -23.98 -35.16 45.51
CA ARG A 79 -22.85 -34.62 46.28
C ARG A 79 -21.53 -34.97 45.59
N THR A 80 -21.36 -34.55 44.35
CA THR A 80 -20.14 -34.79 43.59
C THR A 80 -19.55 -33.46 43.11
N SER A 81 -18.60 -32.99 43.93
CA SER A 81 -17.34 -32.38 43.53
C SER A 81 -17.35 -31.30 42.43
N ILE A 82 -17.24 -30.06 42.89
CA ILE A 82 -16.86 -28.87 42.14
C ILE A 82 -15.42 -29.03 41.64
N ARG A 83 -15.18 -29.64 40.47
CA ARG A 83 -13.88 -29.60 39.77
C ARG A 83 -14.00 -29.87 38.25
N SER A 84 -14.74 -29.08 37.46
CA SER A 84 -14.58 -29.15 35.99
C SER A 84 -15.22 -28.02 35.15
N THR A 85 -15.35 -26.80 35.66
CA THR A 85 -15.93 -25.69 34.86
C THR A 85 -15.15 -24.38 34.96
N TRP A 86 -13.84 -24.46 34.78
CA TRP A 86 -12.97 -23.27 34.60
C TRP A 86 -12.18 -23.25 33.28
N LEU A 87 -12.41 -24.17 32.34
CA LEU A 87 -11.66 -24.20 31.07
C LEU A 87 -12.48 -23.88 29.81
N ALA A 88 -13.81 -23.93 29.86
CA ALA A 88 -14.63 -23.69 28.66
C ALA A 88 -14.88 -22.19 28.34
N THR A 89 -14.84 -21.30 29.34
CA THR A 89 -15.02 -19.84 29.14
C THR A 89 -13.75 -19.11 28.70
N GLY A 90 -12.56 -19.70 28.94
CA GLY A 90 -11.28 -19.14 28.47
C GLY A 90 -11.05 -19.35 26.97
N ALA A 91 -11.35 -20.53 26.45
CA ALA A 91 -11.11 -20.84 25.03
C ALA A 91 -11.98 -19.99 24.08
N ALA A 92 -13.27 -19.80 24.41
CA ALA A 92 -14.17 -19.01 23.55
C ALA A 92 -13.81 -17.51 23.54
N THR A 93 -13.38 -16.94 24.67
CA THR A 93 -12.95 -15.54 24.75
C THR A 93 -11.63 -15.31 24.02
N VAL A 94 -10.66 -16.23 24.13
CA VAL A 94 -9.41 -16.17 23.37
C VAL A 94 -9.67 -16.24 21.86
N VAL A 95 -10.57 -17.10 21.39
CA VAL A 95 -10.91 -17.19 19.95
C VAL A 95 -11.58 -15.90 19.46
N ILE A 96 -12.50 -15.30 20.21
CA ILE A 96 -13.15 -14.03 19.82
C ILE A 96 -12.14 -12.87 19.81
N VAL A 97 -11.24 -12.79 20.79
CA VAL A 97 -10.19 -11.76 20.84
C VAL A 97 -9.18 -11.95 19.69
N LEU A 98 -8.80 -13.19 19.39
CA LEU A 98 -7.91 -13.48 18.24
C LEU A 98 -8.60 -13.15 16.92
N LEU A 99 -9.88 -13.52 16.73
CA LEU A 99 -10.64 -13.16 15.55
C LEU A 99 -10.83 -11.63 15.44
N GLY A 100 -11.10 -10.95 16.55
CA GLY A 100 -11.17 -9.50 16.63
C GLY A 100 -9.82 -8.85 16.28
N ALA A 101 -8.71 -9.37 16.79
CA ALA A 101 -7.36 -8.89 16.48
C ALA A 101 -6.95 -9.17 15.02
N VAL A 102 -7.36 -10.31 14.45
CA VAL A 102 -7.15 -10.64 13.04
C VAL A 102 -7.99 -9.73 12.14
N LEU A 103 -9.28 -9.53 12.44
CA LEU A 103 -10.14 -8.60 11.72
C LEU A 103 -9.64 -7.16 11.81
N TRP A 104 -9.25 -6.72 13.01
CA TRP A 104 -8.65 -5.41 13.24
C TRP A 104 -7.31 -5.27 12.50
N GLY A 105 -6.46 -6.30 12.51
CA GLY A 105 -5.20 -6.36 11.76
C GLY A 105 -5.42 -6.26 10.25
N LEU A 106 -6.41 -6.98 9.72
CA LEU A 106 -6.79 -6.94 8.30
C LEU A 106 -7.37 -5.56 7.91
N LEU A 107 -8.20 -4.96 8.75
CA LEU A 107 -8.74 -3.61 8.53
C LEU A 107 -7.65 -2.53 8.59
N LEU A 108 -6.74 -2.61 9.56
CA LEU A 108 -5.56 -1.73 9.62
C LEU A 108 -4.63 -1.92 8.41
N HIS A 109 -4.46 -3.15 7.94
CA HIS A 109 -3.61 -3.45 6.79
C HIS A 109 -4.23 -2.89 5.50
N ARG A 110 -5.56 -3.00 5.36
CA ARG A 110 -6.31 -2.44 4.22
C ARG A 110 -6.30 -0.90 4.21
N HIS A 111 -6.33 -0.26 5.37
CA HIS A 111 -6.14 1.19 5.49
C HIS A 111 -4.68 1.65 5.27
N ARG A 112 -3.71 0.73 5.32
CA ARG A 112 -2.29 1.02 5.09
C ARG A 112 -1.82 0.83 3.66
N GLN A 113 -2.61 0.23 2.78
CA GLN A 113 -2.23 0.12 1.38
C GLN A 113 -2.24 1.52 0.78
N PRO A 114 -1.07 2.07 0.39
CA PRO A 114 -1.02 3.38 -0.24
C PRO A 114 -1.87 3.33 -1.52
N THR A 115 -2.58 4.42 -1.82
CA THR A 115 -3.21 4.55 -3.13
C THR A 115 -2.13 4.46 -4.21
N PRO A 116 -2.43 3.98 -5.43
CA PRO A 116 -1.45 3.95 -6.52
C PRO A 116 -0.76 5.32 -6.72
N ASP A 117 -1.51 6.40 -6.55
CA ASP A 117 -1.00 7.77 -6.61
C ASP A 117 0.04 8.05 -5.51
N ALA A 118 -0.24 7.65 -4.26
CA ALA A 118 0.71 7.80 -3.15
C ALA A 118 1.92 6.86 -3.30
N GLU A 119 1.73 5.64 -3.82
CA GLU A 119 2.78 4.69 -4.14
C GLU A 119 3.73 5.28 -5.19
N TYR A 120 3.19 5.79 -6.29
CA TYR A 120 3.93 6.42 -7.38
C TYR A 120 4.75 7.63 -6.91
N LEU A 121 4.13 8.59 -6.22
CA LEU A 121 4.83 9.76 -5.70
C LEU A 121 5.94 9.38 -4.70
N SER A 122 5.70 8.37 -3.87
CA SER A 122 6.71 7.85 -2.95
C SER A 122 7.87 7.18 -3.68
N ALA A 123 7.58 6.46 -4.77
CA ALA A 123 8.59 5.80 -5.58
C ALA A 123 9.45 6.81 -6.36
N LEU A 124 8.85 7.87 -6.93
CA LEU A 124 9.61 8.97 -7.55
C LEU A 124 10.59 9.60 -6.57
N LYS A 125 10.12 9.88 -5.34
CA LYS A 125 10.95 10.44 -4.28
C LYS A 125 12.09 9.51 -3.86
N ASN A 126 11.80 8.22 -3.71
CA ASN A 126 12.82 7.23 -3.34
C ASN A 126 13.87 7.04 -4.44
N ALA A 127 13.49 7.22 -5.70
CA ALA A 127 14.39 7.19 -6.85
C ALA A 127 15.12 8.52 -7.10
N GLY A 128 14.79 9.59 -6.37
CA GLY A 128 15.42 10.91 -6.52
C GLY A 128 15.08 11.62 -7.84
N VAL A 129 13.98 11.25 -8.49
CA VAL A 129 13.54 11.79 -9.78
C VAL A 129 12.32 12.72 -9.65
N GLU A 130 11.87 13.00 -8.43
CA GLU A 130 10.74 13.90 -8.19
C GLU A 130 10.98 15.32 -8.73
N GLY A 131 12.24 15.77 -8.75
CA GLY A 131 12.65 17.08 -9.24
C GLY A 131 12.45 17.28 -10.75
N GLN A 132 12.10 16.22 -11.51
CA GLN A 132 11.75 16.31 -12.93
C GLN A 132 10.35 16.93 -13.14
N PHE A 133 9.53 16.97 -12.09
CA PHE A 133 8.16 17.48 -12.16
C PHE A 133 8.00 18.78 -11.38
N THR A 134 7.20 19.69 -11.92
CA THR A 134 6.92 20.98 -11.26
C THR A 134 5.99 20.87 -10.06
N SER A 135 5.25 19.76 -9.93
CA SER A 135 4.33 19.48 -8.82
C SER A 135 3.89 18.01 -8.83
N ASP A 136 3.37 17.51 -7.71
CA ASP A 136 2.78 16.18 -7.60
C ASP A 136 1.64 15.94 -8.60
N ALA A 137 0.81 16.95 -8.84
CA ALA A 137 -0.28 16.87 -9.81
C ALA A 137 0.25 16.68 -11.24
N ASN A 138 1.34 17.37 -11.59
CA ASN A 138 2.00 17.20 -12.88
C ASN A 138 2.64 15.81 -13.00
N ALA A 139 3.31 15.34 -11.94
CA ALA A 139 3.87 13.99 -11.89
C ALA A 139 2.81 12.90 -12.11
N LEU A 140 1.66 13.01 -11.43
CA LEU A 140 0.54 12.06 -11.57
C LEU A 140 -0.08 12.12 -12.98
N ALA A 141 -0.28 13.32 -13.52
CA ALA A 141 -0.81 13.50 -14.88
C ALA A 141 0.14 12.87 -15.92
N HIS A 142 1.44 13.12 -15.79
CA HIS A 142 2.47 12.51 -16.63
C HIS A 142 2.47 10.98 -16.51
N GLY A 143 2.50 10.43 -15.29
CA GLY A 143 2.51 8.98 -15.08
C GLY A 143 1.30 8.27 -15.68
N ARG A 144 0.10 8.87 -15.59
CA ARG A 144 -1.12 8.34 -16.25
C ARG A 144 -1.05 8.50 -17.78
N GLN A 145 -0.46 9.58 -18.26
CA GLN A 145 -0.26 9.79 -19.70
C GLN A 145 0.66 8.75 -20.31
N VAL A 146 1.74 8.35 -19.62
CA VAL A 146 2.64 7.27 -20.05
C VAL A 146 1.85 5.99 -20.33
N CYS A 147 1.03 5.55 -19.38
CA CYS A 147 0.24 4.32 -19.57
C CYS A 147 -0.73 4.42 -20.75
N ARG A 148 -1.43 5.56 -20.91
CA ARG A 148 -2.30 5.78 -22.08
C ARG A 148 -1.53 5.71 -23.41
N GLN A 149 -0.31 6.26 -23.46
CA GLN A 149 0.52 6.17 -24.68
C GLN A 149 0.92 4.72 -25.00
N LEU A 150 1.18 3.90 -23.98
CA LEU A 150 1.48 2.48 -24.15
C LEU A 150 0.26 1.69 -24.63
N ASP A 151 -0.93 1.98 -24.09
CA ASP A 151 -2.20 1.40 -24.53
C ASP A 151 -2.50 1.72 -26.01
N GLU A 152 -2.09 2.90 -26.48
CA GLU A 152 -2.22 3.35 -27.88
C GLU A 152 -1.16 2.75 -28.81
N GLY A 153 -0.28 1.86 -28.31
CA GLY A 153 0.77 1.21 -29.09
C GLY A 153 2.06 2.02 -29.22
N GLY A 154 2.28 2.98 -28.32
CA GLY A 154 3.54 3.71 -28.19
C GLY A 154 4.73 2.79 -27.86
N PRO A 155 5.97 3.30 -28.00
CA PRO A 155 7.16 2.52 -27.71
C PRO A 155 7.25 2.21 -26.20
N GLN A 156 7.57 0.96 -25.85
CA GLN A 156 7.74 0.50 -24.46
C GLN A 156 9.12 0.90 -23.91
N GLN A 157 9.42 2.19 -23.94
CA GLN A 157 10.69 2.73 -23.43
C GLN A 157 10.51 4.15 -22.92
N GLY A 158 11.36 4.57 -21.99
CA GLY A 158 11.34 5.92 -21.45
C GLY A 158 12.35 6.14 -20.33
N PRO A 159 12.45 7.36 -19.77
CA PRO A 159 13.26 7.63 -18.59
C PRO A 159 12.83 6.80 -17.37
N ALA A 160 13.67 6.78 -16.34
CA ALA A 160 13.40 6.04 -15.10
C ALA A 160 12.08 6.43 -14.42
N ALA A 161 11.66 7.70 -14.52
CA ALA A 161 10.37 8.17 -14.00
C ALA A 161 9.18 7.46 -14.69
N ASP A 162 9.27 7.24 -16.01
CA ASP A 162 8.23 6.55 -16.78
C ASP A 162 8.15 5.08 -16.39
N LYS A 163 9.29 4.44 -16.13
CA LYS A 163 9.31 3.07 -15.61
C LYS A 163 8.58 2.96 -14.27
N ILE A 164 8.77 3.92 -13.37
CA ILE A 164 8.05 3.96 -12.09
C ILE A 164 6.54 4.13 -12.32
N ALA A 165 6.14 4.96 -13.29
CA ALA A 165 4.74 5.10 -13.67
C ALA A 165 4.16 3.78 -14.19
N VAL A 166 4.89 3.08 -15.06
CA VAL A 166 4.49 1.78 -15.61
C VAL A 166 4.35 0.72 -14.52
N ASP A 167 5.29 0.67 -13.57
CA ASP A 167 5.27 -0.29 -12.47
C ASP A 167 4.08 -0.08 -11.51
N VAL A 168 3.54 1.14 -11.44
CA VAL A 168 2.43 1.46 -10.55
C VAL A 168 1.09 1.45 -11.27
N PHE A 169 0.98 2.07 -12.44
CA PHE A 169 -0.29 2.33 -13.11
C PHE A 169 -0.64 1.35 -14.24
N CYS A 170 0.32 0.72 -14.92
CA CYS A 170 0.09 -0.18 -16.05
C CYS A 170 1.11 -1.34 -16.07
N ARG A 171 1.00 -2.20 -15.06
CA ARG A 171 1.97 -3.27 -14.75
C ARG A 171 2.16 -4.28 -15.87
N GLU A 172 1.19 -4.43 -16.76
CA GLU A 172 1.25 -5.27 -17.95
C GLU A 172 2.42 -4.92 -18.88
N PHE A 173 2.82 -3.64 -18.94
CA PHE A 173 3.96 -3.20 -19.75
C PHE A 173 5.29 -3.24 -18.98
N SER A 174 5.25 -3.41 -17.65
CA SER A 174 6.41 -3.34 -16.77
C SER A 174 7.57 -4.23 -17.22
N LYS A 175 7.29 -5.48 -17.57
CA LYS A 175 8.33 -6.46 -17.94
C LYS A 175 9.06 -6.12 -19.25
N GLY A 176 8.36 -5.48 -20.19
CA GLY A 176 8.90 -5.12 -21.50
C GLY A 176 9.47 -3.70 -21.57
N PHE A 177 9.23 -2.88 -20.54
CA PHE A 177 9.61 -1.48 -20.55
C PHE A 177 11.13 -1.28 -20.41
N HIS A 178 11.74 -0.70 -21.44
CA HIS A 178 13.17 -0.38 -21.47
C HIS A 178 13.43 1.00 -20.87
N ILE A 179 14.32 1.06 -19.87
CA ILE A 179 14.73 2.32 -19.27
C ILE A 179 15.82 2.93 -20.13
N LEU A 180 15.57 4.11 -20.69
CA LEU A 180 16.54 4.81 -21.51
C LEU A 180 17.72 5.27 -20.66
N GLU A 181 18.92 4.90 -21.09
CA GLU A 181 20.16 5.31 -20.43
C GLU A 181 20.47 6.79 -20.74
N THR A 182 20.94 7.52 -19.74
CA THR A 182 21.45 8.89 -19.92
C THR A 182 22.93 8.94 -19.54
N VAL A 183 23.76 9.43 -20.45
CA VAL A 183 25.21 9.53 -20.27
C VAL A 183 25.69 10.95 -20.56
N THR A 184 26.71 11.38 -19.82
CA THR A 184 27.43 12.62 -20.12
C THR A 184 28.55 12.30 -21.09
N VAL A 185 28.46 12.85 -22.29
CA VAL A 185 29.45 12.67 -23.35
C VAL A 185 30.49 13.78 -23.23
N SER A 186 31.76 13.40 -23.27
CA SER A 186 32.88 14.34 -23.40
C SER A 186 33.32 14.43 -24.86
N GLY A 187 33.71 15.62 -25.27
CA GLY A 187 34.18 15.89 -26.62
C GLY A 187 35.40 16.79 -26.67
N THR A 188 36.19 16.62 -27.72
CA THR A 188 37.31 17.48 -28.09
C THR A 188 37.09 18.07 -29.47
N PHE A 189 37.40 19.36 -29.60
CA PHE A 189 37.47 20.06 -30.88
C PHE A 189 38.89 20.58 -31.04
N VAL A 190 39.58 20.17 -32.10
CA VAL A 190 40.97 20.52 -32.36
C VAL A 190 41.05 21.36 -33.62
N LEU A 191 41.55 22.59 -33.49
CA LEU A 191 41.91 23.45 -34.60
C LEU A 191 43.41 23.29 -34.89
N THR A 192 43.76 23.13 -36.17
CA THR A 192 45.15 22.93 -36.63
C THR A 192 45.55 23.97 -37.68
N ASP A 193 46.79 24.45 -37.59
CA ASP A 193 47.42 25.38 -38.55
C ASP A 193 48.86 24.93 -38.86
N ALA A 194 49.01 23.71 -39.39
CA ALA A 194 50.32 23.15 -39.72
C ALA A 194 51.07 23.96 -40.79
N ALA A 195 50.34 24.71 -41.61
CA ALA A 195 50.90 25.57 -42.66
C ALA A 195 51.29 26.98 -42.18
N GLY A 196 50.93 27.37 -40.94
CA GLY A 196 51.31 28.64 -40.35
C GLY A 196 50.64 29.85 -41.00
N PHE A 197 49.38 29.73 -41.44
CA PHE A 197 48.62 30.84 -42.03
C PHE A 197 48.09 31.84 -40.99
N GLY A 198 48.40 31.64 -39.71
CA GLY A 198 47.87 32.44 -38.61
C GLY A 198 46.39 32.14 -38.35
N ALA A 199 45.96 30.91 -38.58
CA ALA A 199 44.61 30.44 -38.31
C ALA A 199 44.33 30.29 -36.80
N ILE A 200 45.37 30.34 -35.97
CA ILE A 200 45.28 30.26 -34.51
C ILE A 200 45.99 31.47 -33.89
N ALA A 201 45.28 32.18 -33.01
CA ALA A 201 45.87 33.15 -32.10
C ALA A 201 46.08 32.47 -30.74
N ALA A 202 47.33 32.42 -30.29
CA ALA A 202 47.70 31.84 -29.00
C ALA A 202 48.47 32.86 -28.15
N ASP A 203 48.22 32.83 -26.85
CA ASP A 203 49.03 33.45 -25.81
C ASP A 203 49.60 32.36 -24.86
N ASP A 204 50.26 32.77 -23.77
CA ASP A 204 50.92 31.84 -22.85
C ASP A 204 49.96 30.89 -22.10
N ALA A 205 48.65 31.15 -22.13
CA ALA A 205 47.65 30.41 -21.34
C ALA A 205 46.50 29.82 -22.16
N SER A 206 46.21 30.40 -23.33
CA SER A 206 45.02 30.12 -24.11
C SER A 206 45.25 30.27 -25.61
N CYS A 207 44.37 29.64 -26.39
CA CYS A 207 44.35 29.80 -27.83
C CYS A 207 42.91 29.91 -28.35
N SER A 208 42.76 30.55 -29.49
CA SER A 208 41.49 30.71 -30.19
C SER A 208 41.72 30.73 -31.70
N GLY A 209 40.67 30.49 -32.46
CA GLY A 209 40.72 30.63 -33.91
C GLY A 209 40.90 32.10 -34.31
N ALA A 210 41.67 32.31 -35.36
CA ALA A 210 41.95 33.61 -35.93
C ALA A 210 41.67 33.60 -37.45
N ASN A 211 41.62 34.79 -38.04
CA ASN A 211 41.34 34.97 -39.47
C ASN A 211 40.06 34.20 -39.88
N GLY A 212 40.22 33.21 -40.76
CA GLY A 212 39.14 32.38 -41.28
C GLY A 212 38.46 31.48 -40.25
N TYR A 213 38.95 31.41 -39.00
CA TYR A 213 38.38 30.65 -37.89
C TYR A 213 38.06 31.53 -36.66
N SER A 214 37.93 32.85 -36.83
CA SER A 214 37.69 33.80 -35.74
C SER A 214 36.36 33.60 -34.97
N ASP A 215 35.45 32.79 -35.50
CA ASP A 215 34.21 32.31 -34.87
C ASP A 215 34.43 31.14 -33.89
N ILE A 216 35.62 30.56 -33.87
CA ILE A 216 35.99 29.43 -33.02
C ILE A 216 36.80 29.92 -31.83
N GLY A 217 36.24 29.77 -30.64
CA GLY A 217 36.90 30.12 -29.40
C GLY A 217 36.13 29.62 -28.18
N PRO A 218 36.54 30.05 -26.98
CA PRO A 218 35.75 29.81 -25.80
C PRO A 218 34.33 30.33 -25.99
N HIS A 219 33.34 29.57 -25.50
CA HIS A 219 31.92 29.88 -25.63
C HIS A 219 31.31 29.70 -27.03
N THR A 220 32.07 29.25 -28.05
CA THR A 220 31.45 28.82 -29.31
C THR A 220 30.44 27.73 -29.02
N GLN A 221 29.20 27.93 -29.48
CA GLN A 221 28.08 27.05 -29.16
C GLN A 221 28.27 25.67 -29.78
N VAL A 222 28.00 24.64 -28.98
CA VAL A 222 27.88 23.25 -29.45
C VAL A 222 26.44 22.83 -29.27
N THR A 223 25.80 22.38 -30.34
CA THR A 223 24.41 21.95 -30.33
C THR A 223 24.32 20.49 -30.73
N VAL A 224 23.51 19.74 -29.99
CA VAL A 224 23.22 18.34 -30.29
C VAL A 224 21.76 18.22 -30.66
N THR A 225 21.49 17.66 -31.83
CA THR A 225 20.12 17.44 -32.33
C THR A 225 19.87 15.98 -32.67
N ASN A 226 18.61 15.57 -32.75
CA ASN A 226 18.24 14.28 -33.33
C ASN A 226 18.06 14.35 -34.85
N GLY A 227 17.70 13.24 -35.51
CA GLY A 227 17.48 13.25 -36.96
C GLY A 227 16.27 14.06 -37.43
N LYS A 228 15.38 14.47 -36.52
CA LYS A 228 14.27 15.41 -36.77
C LYS A 228 14.66 16.88 -36.53
N ARG A 229 15.94 17.15 -36.19
CA ARG A 229 16.47 18.47 -35.82
C ARG A 229 15.89 19.06 -34.53
N GLU A 230 15.36 18.22 -33.65
CA GLU A 230 15.00 18.65 -32.30
C GLU A 230 16.27 18.81 -31.48
N ILE A 231 16.39 19.93 -30.76
CA ILE A 231 17.55 20.19 -29.90
C ILE A 231 17.45 19.31 -28.66
N LEU A 232 18.43 18.44 -28.49
CA LEU A 232 18.55 17.53 -27.35
C LEU A 232 19.39 18.16 -26.23
N ALA A 233 20.47 18.83 -26.60
CA ALA A 233 21.36 19.51 -25.67
C ALA A 233 22.08 20.68 -26.35
N THR A 234 22.42 21.69 -25.54
CA THR A 234 23.25 22.82 -25.95
C THR A 234 24.33 23.01 -24.90
N THR A 235 25.57 23.14 -25.34
CA THR A 235 26.73 23.44 -24.51
C THR A 235 27.62 24.43 -25.27
N ALA A 236 28.82 24.69 -24.78
CA ALA A 236 29.78 25.52 -25.47
C ALA A 236 31.20 24.94 -25.33
N LEU A 237 32.09 25.34 -26.24
CA LEU A 237 33.51 25.06 -26.12
C LEU A 237 34.06 25.71 -24.85
N GLY A 238 34.87 24.95 -24.13
CA GLY A 238 35.66 25.43 -23.00
C GLY A 238 36.81 26.34 -23.43
N GLN A 239 37.73 26.59 -22.52
CA GLN A 239 38.95 27.33 -22.85
C GLN A 239 39.82 26.51 -23.83
N GLY A 240 40.36 27.20 -24.83
CA GLY A 240 41.28 26.61 -25.79
C GLY A 240 42.67 26.49 -25.17
N HIS A 241 43.31 25.34 -25.34
CA HIS A 241 44.67 25.08 -24.87
C HIS A 241 45.55 24.56 -26.01
N GLY A 242 46.77 25.10 -26.10
CA GLY A 242 47.72 24.74 -27.14
C GLY A 242 48.59 25.92 -27.55
N ASP A 243 49.02 25.93 -28.79
CA ASP A 243 49.92 26.92 -29.37
C ASP A 243 49.38 27.42 -30.73
N SER A 244 50.20 28.15 -31.48
CA SER A 244 49.82 28.67 -32.80
C SER A 244 49.69 27.59 -33.89
N ALA A 245 50.09 26.35 -33.64
CA ALA A 245 49.97 25.23 -34.57
C ALA A 245 48.79 24.32 -34.25
N THR A 246 48.46 24.14 -32.96
CA THR A 246 47.32 23.32 -32.52
C THR A 246 46.60 23.96 -31.35
N CYS A 247 45.28 24.11 -31.46
CA CYS A 247 44.43 24.62 -30.39
C CYS A 247 43.29 23.65 -30.08
N THR A 248 43.25 23.15 -28.84
CA THR A 248 42.28 22.13 -28.40
C THR A 248 41.26 22.72 -27.44
N PHE A 249 39.99 22.50 -27.73
CA PHE A 249 38.86 22.84 -26.88
C PHE A 249 38.20 21.56 -26.37
N THR A 250 37.72 21.60 -25.12
CA THR A 250 36.92 20.51 -24.53
C THR A 250 35.49 20.96 -24.33
N PHE A 251 34.55 20.04 -24.40
CA PHE A 251 33.14 20.28 -24.10
C PHE A 251 32.48 18.99 -23.60
N GLY A 252 31.29 19.13 -23.02
CA GLY A 252 30.47 17.98 -22.66
C GLY A 252 28.99 18.32 -22.63
N PHE A 253 28.18 17.29 -22.86
CA PHE A 253 26.72 17.40 -22.89
C PHE A 253 26.07 16.08 -22.47
N PRO A 254 24.90 16.11 -21.82
CA PRO A 254 24.12 14.91 -21.56
C PRO A 254 23.38 14.46 -22.82
N ILE A 255 23.28 13.15 -23.05
CA ILE A 255 22.36 12.55 -24.02
C ILE A 255 21.60 11.40 -23.38
N THR A 256 20.38 11.19 -23.83
CA THR A 256 19.55 10.05 -23.47
C THR A 256 19.39 9.16 -24.70
N GLU A 257 19.44 7.84 -24.51
CA GLU A 257 19.16 6.82 -25.52
C GLU A 257 17.77 7.03 -26.17
N GLY A 258 17.53 6.41 -27.33
CA GLY A 258 16.20 6.34 -27.94
C GLY A 258 15.99 7.30 -29.11
N GLN A 259 17.02 8.08 -29.46
CA GLN A 259 17.02 8.89 -30.68
C GLN A 259 17.48 8.05 -31.88
N ASP A 260 17.02 8.42 -33.08
CA ASP A 260 17.40 7.77 -34.33
C ASP A 260 18.89 7.98 -34.68
N ARG A 261 19.40 9.18 -34.37
CA ARG A 261 20.81 9.57 -34.45
C ARG A 261 21.06 10.83 -33.62
N TYR A 262 22.32 11.14 -33.35
CA TYR A 262 22.75 12.34 -32.64
C TYR A 262 23.66 13.15 -33.56
N VAL A 263 23.27 14.37 -33.87
CA VAL A 263 24.01 15.27 -34.75
C VAL A 263 24.63 16.37 -33.91
N VAL A 264 25.95 16.37 -33.81
CA VAL A 264 26.74 17.36 -33.09
C VAL A 264 27.19 18.44 -34.07
N SER A 265 26.87 19.69 -33.77
CA SER A 265 27.32 20.87 -34.52
C SER A 265 28.14 21.78 -33.61
N VAL A 266 29.26 22.31 -34.14
CA VAL A 266 30.09 23.30 -33.46
C VAL A 266 30.02 24.61 -34.25
N GLY A 267 29.34 25.61 -33.69
CA GLY A 267 29.02 26.87 -34.37
C GLY A 267 28.36 26.63 -35.72
N HIS A 268 29.04 27.05 -36.79
CA HIS A 268 28.60 26.88 -38.18
C HIS A 268 29.57 26.01 -39.01
N ARG A 269 30.46 25.25 -38.37
CA ARG A 269 31.58 24.53 -39.03
C ARG A 269 31.27 23.10 -39.43
N GLY A 270 29.99 22.72 -39.43
CA GLY A 270 29.51 21.44 -39.92
C GLY A 270 28.79 20.62 -38.87
N GLU A 271 28.24 19.51 -39.32
CA GLU A 271 27.42 18.59 -38.55
C GLU A 271 28.04 17.19 -38.60
N PHE A 272 28.14 16.55 -37.44
CA PHE A 272 28.72 15.21 -37.29
C PHE A 272 27.67 14.27 -36.70
N SER A 273 27.34 13.21 -37.43
CA SER A 273 26.30 12.26 -37.03
C SER A 273 26.90 11.05 -36.30
N TYR A 274 26.33 10.72 -35.15
CA TYR A 274 26.72 9.60 -34.30
C TYR A 274 25.51 8.76 -33.87
N THR A 275 25.78 7.52 -33.50
CA THR A 275 24.87 6.66 -32.74
C THR A 275 25.09 6.85 -31.24
N PHE A 276 24.11 6.45 -30.41
CA PHE A 276 24.24 6.50 -28.94
C PHE A 276 25.49 5.73 -28.47
N ALA A 277 25.69 4.51 -28.99
CA ALA A 277 26.82 3.66 -28.63
C ALA A 277 28.18 4.27 -29.01
N GLN A 278 28.27 5.02 -30.12
CA GLN A 278 29.51 5.72 -30.48
C GLN A 278 29.82 6.83 -29.47
N LEU A 279 28.83 7.63 -29.09
CA LEU A 279 29.02 8.71 -28.14
C LEU A 279 29.34 8.19 -26.73
N GLN A 280 28.66 7.12 -26.30
CA GLN A 280 28.87 6.50 -25.00
C GLN A 280 30.29 5.91 -24.88
N ASN A 281 30.78 5.22 -25.91
CA ASN A 281 32.05 4.49 -25.82
C ASN A 281 33.28 5.33 -26.21
N ASN A 282 33.12 6.26 -27.16
CA ASN A 282 34.26 6.95 -27.78
C ASN A 282 34.24 8.48 -27.58
N GLY A 283 33.12 9.04 -27.11
CA GLY A 283 32.94 10.49 -27.05
C GLY A 283 32.88 11.13 -28.43
N VAL A 284 33.26 12.41 -28.49
CA VAL A 284 33.35 13.19 -29.74
C VAL A 284 34.79 13.65 -29.94
N ALA A 285 35.34 13.44 -31.13
CA ALA A 285 36.61 14.02 -31.55
C ALA A 285 36.43 14.65 -32.93
N ILE A 286 36.59 15.97 -33.00
CA ILE A 286 36.46 16.75 -34.23
C ILE A 286 37.78 17.49 -34.46
N GLN A 287 38.31 17.39 -35.68
CA GLN A 287 39.47 18.16 -36.10
C GLN A 287 39.13 19.02 -37.31
N LEU A 288 39.58 20.27 -37.28
CA LEU A 288 39.42 21.24 -38.35
C LEU A 288 40.75 21.94 -38.61
N GLY A 289 41.00 22.33 -39.86
CA GLY A 289 42.23 22.98 -40.26
C GLY A 289 43.09 22.11 -41.18
N HIS A 290 44.35 22.50 -41.32
CA HIS A 290 45.33 21.89 -42.21
C HIS A 290 46.61 21.53 -41.46
#